data_AF-A0A7Y5NIC8-F1
#
_entry.id   AF-A0A7Y5NIC8-F1
#
_cell.length_a   1.000
_cell.length_b   1.000
_cell.length_c   1.000
_cell.angle_alpha   90.00
_cell.angle_beta   90.00
_cell.angle_gamma   90.00
#
_symmetry.space_group_name_H-M   'P 1'
#
loop_
_entity.id
_entity.type
_entity.pdbx_description
1 polymer ?
#
loop_
_entity_poly.entity_id
_entity_poly.type
_entity_poly.pdbx_seq_one_letter_code
_entity_poly.pdbx_strand_id
1 'polypeptide(L)' 'MREVESRTGTGRVVVVGAGIAGLAAAHRLSQRGARVTVLEASDRVGGKLLPGEIAGARV' A
#
# COMPACT_ATOMS: atom_id res chain seq x y z
N MET A 1 25.74 -0.47 -1.54
CA MET A 1 24.33 0.00 -1.54
C MET A 1 24.00 0.38 -2.97
N ARG A 2 22.98 -0.22 -3.60
CA ARG A 2 22.61 0.10 -4.98
C ARG A 2 21.56 1.21 -4.98
N GLU A 3 21.83 2.26 -5.73
CA GLU A 3 20.94 3.39 -5.93
C GLU A 3 19.79 2.96 -6.84
N VAL A 4 18.55 3.27 -6.46
CA VAL A 4 17.36 2.93 -7.24
C VAL A 4 17.17 4.04 -8.28
N GLU A 5 17.54 3.78 -9.54
CA GLU A 5 17.25 4.71 -10.64
C GLU A 5 15.73 4.85 -10.84
N SER A 6 15.24 6.07 -10.68
CA SER A 6 13.83 6.43 -10.92
C SER A 6 13.65 6.78 -12.39
N ARG A 7 12.94 5.92 -13.15
CA ARG A 7 12.50 6.25 -14.52
C ARG A 7 11.28 7.16 -14.45
N THR A 8 11.35 8.34 -15.06
CA THR A 8 10.37 9.45 -15.01
C THR A 8 9.14 9.29 -15.92
N GLY A 9 8.78 8.07 -16.31
CA GLY A 9 7.50 7.81 -17.01
C GLY A 9 6.35 7.52 -16.03
N THR A 10 5.11 7.49 -16.51
CA THR A 10 3.97 6.88 -15.79
C THR A 10 4.22 5.38 -15.62
N GLY A 11 5.10 5.05 -14.68
CA GLY A 11 5.69 3.74 -14.51
C GLY A 11 4.70 2.72 -13.95
N ARG A 12 4.99 1.44 -14.20
CA ARG A 12 4.36 0.34 -13.47
C ARG A 12 5.11 0.16 -12.16
N VAL A 13 4.39 0.20 -11.04
CA VAL A 13 4.96 0.08 -9.69
C VAL A 13 4.35 -1.13 -8.99
N VAL A 14 5.20 -1.92 -8.33
CA VAL A 14 4.76 -2.97 -7.41
C VAL A 14 5.01 -2.52 -5.99
N VAL A 15 3.98 -2.54 -5.15
CA VAL A 15 4.09 -2.28 -3.70
C VAL A 15 3.93 -3.60 -2.98
N VAL A 16 4.91 -3.97 -2.16
CA VAL A 16 4.88 -5.21 -1.36
C VAL A 16 4.41 -4.87 0.06
N GLY A 17 3.31 -5.49 0.47
CA GLY A 17 2.57 -5.25 1.71
C GLY A 17 1.38 -4.29 1.51
N ALA A 18 0.18 -4.75 1.85
CA ALA A 18 -1.06 -3.96 1.90
C ALA A 18 -1.39 -3.49 3.33
N GLY A 19 -0.36 -3.21 4.14
CA GLY A 19 -0.49 -2.42 5.37
C GLY A 19 -0.76 -0.93 5.08
N ILE A 20 -1.02 -0.14 6.12
CA ILE A 20 -1.33 1.29 5.98
C ILE A 20 -0.28 2.07 5.17
N ALA A 21 1.00 1.78 5.36
CA ALA A 21 2.09 2.40 4.62
C ALA A 21 2.06 2.04 3.13
N GLY A 22 1.88 0.76 2.80
CA GLY A 22 1.82 0.28 1.42
C GLY A 22 0.61 0.82 0.67
N LEU A 23 -0.57 0.81 1.31
CA LEU A 23 -1.79 1.40 0.75
C LEU A 23 -1.65 2.91 0.54
N ALA A 24 -1.06 3.64 1.50
CA ALA A 24 -0.79 5.07 1.35
C ALA A 24 0.19 5.36 0.20
N ALA A 25 1.23 4.55 0.05
CA ALA A 25 2.18 4.66 -1.07
C ALA A 25 1.50 4.38 -2.42
N ALA A 26 0.73 3.29 -2.51
CA ALA A 26 -0.02 2.92 -3.70
C ALA A 26 -1.01 4.01 -4.11
N HIS A 27 -1.73 4.57 -3.14
CA HIS A 27 -2.66 5.68 -3.36
C HIS A 27 -1.94 6.90 -3.95
N ARG A 28 -0.84 7.35 -3.33
CA ARG A 28 -0.07 8.51 -3.80
C ARG A 28 0.53 8.29 -5.19
N LEU A 29 1.00 7.08 -5.49
CA LEU A 29 1.57 6.73 -6.79
C LEU A 29 0.47 6.66 -7.87
N SER A 30 -0.69 6.10 -7.54
CA SER A 30 -1.84 6.05 -8.44
C SER A 30 -2.38 7.45 -8.77
N GLN A 31 -2.46 8.34 -7.77
CA GLN A 31 -2.83 9.75 -7.97
C GLN A 31 -1.85 10.51 -8.90
N ARG A 32 -0.62 10.01 -9.04
CA ARG A 32 0.41 10.55 -9.94
C ARG A 32 0.44 9.84 -11.31
N GLY A 33 -0.56 9.02 -11.62
CA GLY A 33 -0.70 8.35 -12.92
C GLY A 33 0.11 7.06 -13.06
N ALA A 34 0.71 6.54 -11.99
CA ALA A 34 1.39 5.24 -12.04
C ALA A 34 0.37 4.09 -12.07
N ARG A 35 0.68 3.03 -12.82
CA ARG A 35 -0.08 1.77 -12.76
C ARG A 35 0.46 0.93 -11.61
N VAL A 36 -0.27 0.88 -10.50
CA VAL A 36 0.19 0.22 -9.27
C VAL A 36 -0.40 -1.20 -9.14
N THR A 37 0.42 -2.14 -8.70
CA THR A 37 -0.01 -3.46 -8.22
C THR A 37 0.44 -3.61 -6.78
N VAL A 38 -0.49 -3.93 -5.88
CA VAL A 38 -0.18 -4.17 -4.46
C VAL A 38 -0.23 -5.67 -4.22
N LEU A 39 0.80 -6.21 -3.57
CA LEU A 39 0.89 -7.62 -3.19
C LEU A 39 0.82 -7.72 -1.66
N GLU A 40 -0.04 -8.57 -1.15
CA GLU A 40 -0.18 -8.85 0.28
C GLU A 40 -0.08 -10.36 0.51
N ALA A 41 0.59 -10.75 1.59
CA ALA A 41 0.77 -12.15 1.93
C ALA A 41 -0.45 -12.72 2.68
N SER A 42 -1.14 -11.88 3.45
CA SER A 42 -2.40 -12.24 4.13
C SER A 42 -3.57 -12.29 3.17
N ASP A 43 -4.63 -12.96 3.63
CA ASP A 43 -5.99 -12.91 3.09
C ASP A 43 -6.68 -11.54 3.19
N ARG A 44 -6.13 -10.60 3.97
CA ARG A 44 -6.72 -9.28 4.22
C ARG A 44 -5.72 -8.15 4.07
N VAL A 45 -6.25 -6.98 3.72
CA VAL A 45 -5.51 -5.72 3.72
C VAL A 45 -5.56 -5.05 5.10
N GLY A 46 -4.79 -3.97 5.27
CA GLY A 46 -4.71 -3.15 6.48
C GLY A 46 -3.49 -3.46 7.34
N GLY A 47 -2.83 -4.60 7.12
CA GLY A 47 -1.65 -5.01 7.88
C GLY A 47 -1.95 -5.08 9.37
N LYS A 48 -1.27 -4.27 10.18
CA LYS A 48 -1.47 -4.24 11.64
C LYS A 48 -2.81 -3.62 12.06
N LEU A 49 -3.53 -2.95 11.16
CA LEU A 49 -4.88 -2.46 11.43
C LEU A 49 -5.83 -3.65 11.50
N LEU A 50 -6.44 -3.87 12.65
CA LEU A 50 -7.45 -4.89 12.87
C LEU A 50 -8.65 -4.21 13.54
N PRO A 51 -9.67 -3.81 12.76
CA PRO A 51 -10.84 -3.19 13.33
C PRO A 51 -11.58 -4.19 14.22
N GLY A 52 -12.17 -3.68 15.29
CA GLY A 52 -12.79 -4.50 16.33
C GLY A 52 -13.92 -3.76 17.03
N GLU A 53 -14.30 -4.24 18.19
CA GLU A 53 -15.29 -3.60 19.05
C GLU A 53 -14.73 -3.47 20.46
N ILE A 54 -14.91 -2.29 21.05
CA ILE A 54 -14.58 -2.01 22.44
C ILE A 54 -15.81 -1.34 23.08
N ALA A 55 -16.37 -1.96 24.11
CA ALA A 55 -17.53 -1.44 24.84
C ALA A 55 -18.73 -1.07 23.93
N GLY A 56 -19.05 -1.90 22.93
CA GLY A 56 -20.14 -1.64 21.98
C GLY A 56 -19.79 -0.65 20.86
N ALA A 57 -18.60 -0.04 20.89
CA ALA A 57 -18.15 0.88 19.86
C ALA A 57 -17.17 0.21 18.91
N ARG A 58 -17.38 0.37 17.59
CA ARG A 58 -16.44 -0.09 16.58
C ARG A 58 -15.21 0.81 16.54
N VAL A 59 -14.03 0.19 16.51
CA VAL A 59 -12.70 0.84 16.48
C VAL A 59 -11.85 0.33 15.33
#